data_AF-A0A0B5QJ83-F1
#
_entry.id   AF-A0A0B5QJ83-F1
#
_cell.length_a   1.000
_cell.length_b   1.000
_cell.length_c   1.000
_cell.angle_alpha   90.00
_cell.angle_beta   90.00
_cell.angle_gamma   90.00
#
_symmetry.space_group_name_H-M   'P 1'
#
loop_
_entity.id
_entity.type
_entity.pdbx_description
1 polymer ?
#
loop_
_entity_poly.entity_id
_entity_poly.type
_entity_poly.pdbx_seq_one_letter_code
_entity_poly.pdbx_strand_id
1 'polypeptide(L)'
;MNIQYLAKEILENVGTESNIKSLTHCVTRLRFSLFNDGKANKNNIENLDGVISVVESGGQFQVVIGNKVGDVYKEIGKLTNSEDINITKDKVVKEKSRIGSKALDFISSIFAPVLNILRVLVFLKDYYLSLFILIIYQQTVGPIKLYMQ
;
A
#
# COMPACT_ATOMS: atom_id res chain seq x y z
N MET A 1 3.25 21.83 5.94
CA MET A 1 3.29 20.94 4.77
C MET A 1 2.19 21.26 3.75
N ASN A 2 2.57 21.84 2.62
CA ASN A 2 1.67 22.11 1.48
C ASN A 2 1.80 20.94 0.47
N ILE A 3 0.70 20.21 0.25
CA ILE A 3 0.67 18.98 -0.58
C ILE A 3 0.93 19.30 -2.06
N GLN A 4 0.41 20.42 -2.56
CA GLN A 4 0.65 20.87 -3.94
C GLN A 4 2.11 21.22 -4.18
N TYR A 5 2.70 21.93 -3.23
CA TYR A 5 4.12 22.27 -3.30
C TYR A 5 4.99 21.00 -3.29
N LEU A 6 4.72 20.07 -2.37
CA LEU A 6 5.45 18.81 -2.32
C LEU A 6 5.30 18.00 -3.62
N ALA A 7 4.08 17.89 -4.15
CA ALA A 7 3.83 17.17 -5.41
C ALA A 7 4.63 17.76 -6.57
N LYS A 8 4.68 19.09 -6.67
CA LYS A 8 5.45 19.81 -7.69
C LYS A 8 6.96 19.59 -7.52
N GLU A 9 7.48 19.75 -6.30
CA GLU A 9 8.91 19.54 -6.02
C GLU A 9 9.34 18.10 -6.32
N ILE A 10 8.54 17.09 -5.92
CA ILE A 10 8.83 15.69 -6.26
C ILE A 10 8.87 15.51 -7.77
N LEU A 11 7.88 16.04 -8.50
CA LEU A 11 7.79 15.92 -9.96
C LEU A 11 9.00 16.55 -10.68
N GLU A 12 9.42 17.74 -10.27
CA GLU A 12 10.58 18.43 -10.84
C GLU A 12 11.88 17.65 -10.56
N ASN A 13 12.04 17.14 -9.34
CA ASN A 13 13.24 16.42 -8.94
C ASN A 13 13.35 15.01 -9.52
N VAL A 14 12.25 14.37 -9.96
CA VAL A 14 12.32 13.07 -10.67
C VAL A 14 12.56 13.21 -12.18
N GLY A 15 12.73 14.44 -12.69
CA GLY A 15 13.00 14.70 -14.11
C GLY A 15 11.76 14.99 -14.94
N THR A 16 10.71 15.55 -14.31
CA THR A 16 9.41 15.92 -14.91
C THR A 16 8.68 14.74 -15.56
N GLU A 17 7.54 15.02 -16.20
CA GLU A 17 6.69 14.01 -16.85
C GLU A 17 7.45 13.17 -17.88
N SER A 18 8.39 13.80 -18.59
CA SER A 18 9.20 13.18 -19.63
C SER A 18 10.06 12.00 -19.14
N ASN A 19 10.41 11.97 -17.85
CA ASN A 19 11.23 10.92 -17.27
C ASN A 19 10.40 9.83 -16.57
N ILE A 20 9.08 10.00 -16.44
CA ILE A 20 8.21 9.07 -15.71
C ILE A 20 7.51 8.13 -16.69
N LYS A 21 7.82 6.84 -16.61
CA LYS A 21 7.16 5.79 -17.38
C LYS A 21 5.80 5.40 -16.78
N SER A 22 5.75 5.28 -15.45
CA SER A 22 4.52 5.02 -14.71
C SER A 22 4.62 5.49 -13.26
N LEU A 23 3.46 5.80 -12.68
CA LEU A 23 3.35 6.25 -11.30
C LEU A 23 2.20 5.52 -10.60
N THR A 24 2.54 4.86 -9.49
CA THR A 24 1.59 4.16 -8.61
C THR A 24 1.85 4.51 -7.15
N HIS A 25 0.95 4.11 -6.26
CA HIS A 25 1.09 4.33 -4.83
C HIS A 25 0.59 3.15 -4.00
N CYS A 26 1.15 3.00 -2.81
CA CYS A 26 0.63 2.14 -1.75
C CYS A 26 0.12 3.02 -0.61
N VAL A 27 -0.15 2.42 0.55
CA VAL A 27 -0.63 3.15 1.74
C VAL A 27 0.36 4.22 2.24
N THR A 28 1.67 4.01 2.05
CA THR A 28 2.70 4.91 2.60
C THR A 28 3.77 5.37 1.60
N ARG A 29 3.74 4.88 0.36
CA ARG A 29 4.83 5.10 -0.62
C ARG A 29 4.31 5.41 -2.01
N LEU A 30 4.92 6.40 -2.66
CA LEU A 30 4.84 6.58 -4.11
C LEU A 30 5.90 5.71 -4.77
N ARG A 31 5.55 5.11 -5.90
CA ARG A 31 6.47 4.30 -6.71
C ARG A 31 6.48 4.86 -8.12
N PHE A 32 7.64 5.32 -8.53
CA PHE A 32 7.92 5.81 -9.87
C PHE A 32 8.69 4.73 -10.63
N SER A 33 8.22 4.41 -11.82
CA SER A 33 9.05 3.76 -12.83
C SER A 33 9.58 4.87 -13.73
N LEU A 34 10.90 5.06 -13.75
CA LEU A 34 11.54 6.11 -14.52
C LEU A 34 12.15 5.54 -15.81
N PHE A 35 12.36 6.39 -16.81
CA PHE A 35 13.14 6.05 -18.00
C PHE A 35 14.64 6.10 -17.72
N ASN A 36 15.05 7.07 -16.89
CA ASN A 36 16.44 7.23 -16.47
C ASN A 36 16.49 7.63 -14.98
N ASP A 37 16.96 6.71 -14.15
CA ASP A 37 17.11 6.92 -12.70
C ASP A 37 18.16 8.01 -12.39
N GLY A 38 19.18 8.20 -13.24
CA GLY A 38 20.22 9.21 -13.05
C GLY A 38 19.74 10.66 -13.19
N LYS A 39 18.52 10.89 -13.68
CA LYS A 39 17.87 12.21 -13.70
C LYS A 39 17.11 12.51 -12.40
N ALA A 40 16.89 11.52 -11.54
CA ALA A 40 16.20 11.72 -10.28
C ALA A 40 17.17 12.22 -9.21
N ASN A 41 16.88 13.37 -8.62
CA ASN A 41 17.65 13.93 -7.53
C ASN A 41 17.15 13.38 -6.18
N LYS A 42 17.64 12.18 -5.83
CA LYS A 42 17.30 11.50 -4.58
C LYS A 42 17.53 12.38 -3.35
N ASN A 43 18.71 12.98 -3.26
CA ASN A 43 19.11 13.77 -2.08
C ASN A 43 18.19 14.96 -1.86
N ASN A 44 17.76 15.63 -2.93
CA ASN A 44 16.86 16.77 -2.78
C ASN A 44 15.47 16.31 -2.32
N ILE A 45 14.96 15.20 -2.86
CA ILE A 45 13.65 14.64 -2.49
C ILE A 45 13.63 14.17 -1.03
N GLU A 46 14.72 13.58 -0.52
CA GLU A 46 14.80 13.17 0.89
C GLU A 46 14.76 14.34 1.87
N ASN A 47 15.15 15.55 1.45
CA ASN A 47 15.14 16.75 2.28
C ASN A 47 13.83 17.54 2.23
N LEU A 48 12.85 17.11 1.42
CA LEU A 48 11.56 17.80 1.31
C LEU A 48 10.69 17.60 2.56
N ASP A 49 10.00 18.66 2.99
CA ASP A 49 9.07 18.61 4.13
C ASP A 49 7.94 17.59 3.88
N GLY A 50 7.97 16.51 4.65
CA GLY A 50 7.01 15.41 4.59
C GLY A 50 7.43 14.19 3.76
N VAL A 51 8.66 14.16 3.26
CA VAL A 51 9.31 12.92 2.81
C VAL A 51 10.06 12.31 4.00
N ILE A 52 9.84 11.02 4.23
CA ILE A 52 10.49 10.26 5.31
C ILE A 52 11.80 9.66 4.79
N SER A 53 11.78 9.08 3.60
CA SER A 53 12.95 8.51 2.94
C SER A 53 12.70 8.24 1.46
N VAL A 54 13.78 8.06 0.69
CA VAL A 54 13.70 7.61 -0.69
C VAL A 54 14.46 6.29 -0.83
N VAL A 55 13.83 5.32 -1.47
CA VAL A 55 14.38 3.97 -1.66
C VAL A 55 14.34 3.63 -3.14
N GLU A 56 15.47 3.22 -3.67
CA GLU A 56 15.57 2.64 -5.00
C GLU A 56 15.73 1.14 -4.85
N SER A 57 14.76 0.38 -5.36
CA SER A 57 14.79 -1.08 -5.28
C SER A 57 14.05 -1.69 -6.45
N GLY A 58 14.67 -2.69 -7.09
CA GLY A 58 14.07 -3.43 -8.20
C GLY A 58 13.76 -2.57 -9.43
N GLY A 59 14.60 -1.56 -9.72
CA GLY A 59 14.41 -0.65 -10.85
C GLY A 59 13.21 0.31 -10.68
N GLN A 60 12.79 0.56 -9.44
CA GLN A 60 11.75 1.53 -9.11
C GLN A 60 12.28 2.53 -8.09
N PHE A 61 11.96 3.80 -8.34
CA PHE A 61 12.25 4.91 -7.46
C PHE A 61 11.06 5.12 -6.51
N GLN A 62 11.26 4.92 -5.21
CA GLN A 62 10.17 4.94 -4.23
C GLN A 62 10.35 6.09 -3.24
N VAL A 63 9.31 6.92 -3.10
CA VAL A 63 9.29 8.03 -2.14
C VAL A 63 8.36 7.67 -1.00
N VAL A 64 8.89 7.59 0.22
CA VAL A 64 8.13 7.27 1.44
C VAL A 64 7.62 8.56 2.04
N ILE A 65 6.31 8.74 2.10
CA ILE A 65 5.64 9.96 2.61
C ILE A 65 4.80 9.63 3.85
N GLY A 66 4.25 8.43 3.94
CA GLY A 66 3.31 8.02 4.99
C GLY A 66 1.84 8.24 4.58
N ASN A 67 0.97 8.48 5.55
CA ASN A 67 -0.49 8.44 5.35
C ASN A 67 -1.05 9.46 4.34
N LYS A 68 -0.30 10.53 4.02
CA LYS A 68 -0.70 11.58 3.08
C LYS A 68 -0.35 11.28 1.62
N VAL A 69 0.22 10.10 1.35
CA VAL A 69 0.70 9.71 0.02
C VAL A 69 -0.40 9.75 -1.05
N GLY A 70 -1.64 9.40 -0.70
CA GLY A 70 -2.77 9.41 -1.64
C GLY A 70 -3.14 10.82 -2.09
N ASP A 71 -2.97 11.83 -1.23
CA ASP A 71 -3.24 13.22 -1.57
C ASP A 71 -2.13 13.78 -2.48
N VAL A 72 -0.87 13.47 -2.17
CA VAL A 72 0.27 13.83 -3.03
C VAL A 72 0.14 13.19 -4.41
N TYR A 73 -0.26 11.92 -4.48
CA TYR A 73 -0.52 11.22 -5.75
C TYR A 73 -1.57 11.95 -6.60
N LYS A 74 -2.68 12.38 -5.98
CA LYS A 74 -3.74 13.11 -6.68
C LYS A 74 -3.26 14.46 -7.21
N GLU A 75 -2.47 15.20 -6.43
CA GLU A 75 -1.91 16.47 -6.87
C GLU A 75 -0.89 16.27 -8.01
N ILE A 76 -0.02 15.26 -7.94
CA ILE A 76 0.86 14.92 -9.07
C ILE A 76 0.04 14.62 -10.32
N GLY A 77 -1.04 13.84 -10.20
CA GLY A 77 -1.94 13.54 -11.33
C GLY A 77 -2.77 14.72 -11.85
N LYS A 78 -2.83 15.85 -11.13
CA LYS A 78 -3.41 17.12 -11.63
C LYS A 78 -2.36 17.99 -12.30
N LEU A 79 -1.13 17.97 -11.78
CA LEU A 79 0.00 18.70 -12.33
C LEU A 79 0.48 18.09 -13.64
N THR A 80 0.25 16.78 -13.81
CA THR A 80 0.64 16.02 -14.99
C THR A 80 -0.57 15.65 -15.82
N ASN A 81 -0.45 15.75 -17.14
CA ASN A 81 -1.52 15.27 -18.00
C ASN A 81 -1.61 13.76 -17.82
N SER A 82 -2.72 13.28 -17.27
CA SER A 82 -2.92 11.86 -16.96
C SER A 82 -2.83 10.93 -18.19
N GLU A 83 -2.75 11.49 -19.40
CA GLU A 83 -2.54 10.78 -20.67
C GLU A 83 -1.06 10.52 -20.97
N ASP A 84 -0.16 11.41 -20.53
CA ASP A 84 1.29 11.33 -20.82
C ASP A 84 2.01 10.39 -19.84
N ILE A 85 1.53 10.32 -18.60
CA ILE A 85 2.05 9.42 -17.58
C ILE A 85 1.01 8.34 -17.33
N ASN A 86 1.43 7.06 -17.31
CA ASN A 86 0.58 5.93 -16.89
C ASN A 86 0.31 6.00 -15.37
N ILE A 87 -0.37 7.05 -14.94
CA ILE A 87 -0.86 7.29 -13.59
C ILE A 87 -2.00 6.31 -13.42
N THR A 88 -1.73 5.25 -12.68
CA THR A 88 -2.74 4.27 -12.32
C THR A 88 -3.70 4.91 -11.32
N LYS A 89 -4.56 5.83 -11.80
CA LYS A 89 -5.67 6.39 -11.02
C LYS A 89 -6.33 5.23 -10.32
N ASP A 90 -6.61 5.40 -9.04
CA ASP A 90 -7.22 4.44 -8.13
C ASP A 90 -8.66 4.09 -8.57
N LYS A 91 -8.71 3.48 -9.74
CA LYS A 91 -9.79 2.80 -10.44
C LYS A 91 -9.06 1.62 -11.04
N VAL A 92 -9.06 0.53 -10.29
CA VAL A 92 -8.94 -0.85 -10.79
C VAL A 92 -8.72 -0.88 -12.31
N VAL A 93 -7.45 -0.98 -12.69
CA VAL A 93 -6.91 -1.39 -13.99
C VAL A 93 -7.93 -1.39 -15.14
N LYS A 94 -8.12 -0.23 -15.78
CA LYS A 94 -8.62 -0.14 -17.16
C LYS A 94 -7.72 0.89 -17.83
N GLU A 95 -6.77 0.53 -18.68
CA GLU A 95 -7.09 0.48 -20.11
C GLU A 95 -6.12 -0.26 -21.04
N LYS A 96 -5.04 -0.90 -20.56
CA LYS A 96 -4.08 -1.58 -21.49
C LYS A 96 -4.04 -3.11 -21.47
N SER A 97 -5.00 -3.77 -20.83
CA SER A 97 -5.14 -5.23 -20.90
C SER A 97 -6.61 -5.65 -20.94
N ARG A 98 -7.33 -5.28 -22.02
CA ARG A 98 -8.78 -5.52 -22.17
C ARG A 98 -9.19 -7.01 -22.09
N ILE A 99 -8.21 -7.92 -22.16
CA ILE A 99 -8.38 -9.39 -22.10
C ILE A 99 -7.80 -9.95 -20.79
N GLY A 100 -6.61 -9.54 -20.36
CA GLY A 100 -5.99 -10.02 -19.13
C GLY A 100 -6.59 -9.43 -17.85
N SER A 101 -7.12 -8.19 -17.90
CA SER A 101 -7.81 -7.59 -16.75
C SER A 101 -9.09 -8.35 -16.41
N LYS A 102 -9.81 -8.87 -17.41
CA LYS A 102 -11.02 -9.68 -17.18
C LYS A 102 -10.73 -11.01 -16.48
N ALA A 103 -9.62 -11.66 -16.81
CA ALA A 103 -9.20 -12.90 -16.14
C ALA A 103 -8.81 -12.62 -14.68
N LEU A 104 -8.07 -11.53 -14.43
CA LEU A 104 -7.70 -11.10 -13.08
C LEU A 104 -8.92 -10.66 -12.27
N ASP A 105 -9.87 -9.93 -12.86
CA ASP A 105 -11.11 -9.52 -12.22
C ASP A 105 -11.99 -10.74 -11.88
N PHE A 106 -12.07 -11.72 -12.78
CA PHE A 106 -12.79 -12.97 -12.54
C PHE A 106 -12.17 -13.77 -11.40
N ILE A 107 -10.85 -13.95 -11.42
CA ILE A 107 -10.10 -14.59 -10.32
C ILE A 107 -10.38 -13.81 -9.02
N SER A 108 -10.15 -12.51 -9.00
CA SER A 108 -10.36 -11.66 -7.81
C SER A 108 -11.79 -11.75 -7.27
N SER A 109 -12.80 -11.81 -8.14
CA SER A 109 -14.21 -11.94 -7.77
C SER A 109 -14.55 -13.26 -7.06
N ILE A 110 -13.81 -14.33 -7.34
CA ILE A 110 -13.97 -15.63 -6.68
C ILE A 110 -13.20 -15.65 -5.35
N PHE A 111 -12.00 -15.05 -5.32
CA PHE A 111 -11.16 -15.07 -4.12
C PHE A 111 -11.69 -14.17 -2.99
N ALA A 112 -12.30 -13.02 -3.30
CA ALA A 112 -12.83 -12.11 -2.30
C ALA A 112 -13.86 -12.76 -1.32
N PRO A 113 -14.91 -13.46 -1.78
CA PRO A 113 -15.83 -14.16 -0.88
C PRO A 113 -15.18 -15.33 -0.14
N VAL A 114 -14.25 -16.07 -0.77
CA VAL A 114 -13.51 -17.17 -0.12
C VAL A 114 -12.67 -16.67 1.05
N LEU A 115 -11.99 -15.54 0.90
CA LEU A 115 -11.21 -14.92 1.97
C LEU A 115 -12.07 -14.52 3.17
N ASN A 116 -13.28 -14.00 2.93
CA ASN A 116 -14.21 -13.66 4.00
C ASN A 116 -14.67 -14.90 4.78
N ILE A 117 -14.97 -16.01 4.09
CA ILE A 117 -15.37 -17.27 4.72
C ILE A 117 -14.20 -17.84 5.54
N LEU A 118 -12.99 -17.87 4.97
CA LEU A 118 -11.80 -18.36 5.68
C LEU A 118 -11.54 -17.55 6.95
N ARG A 119 -11.70 -16.23 6.88
CA ARG A 119 -11.53 -15.34 8.03
C ARG A 119 -12.49 -15.69 9.17
N VAL A 120 -13.76 -15.96 8.87
CA VAL A 120 -14.75 -16.39 9.86
C VAL A 120 -14.35 -17.73 10.51
N LEU A 121 -13.87 -18.69 9.71
CA LEU A 121 -13.43 -19.99 10.21
C LEU A 121 -12.22 -19.89 11.14
N VAL A 122 -11.23 -19.05 10.81
CA VAL A 122 -10.08 -18.79 11.66
C VAL A 122 -10.52 -18.20 13.00
N PHE A 123 -11.35 -17.15 12.98
CA PHE A 123 -11.87 -16.56 14.20
C PHE A 123 -12.67 -17.55 15.05
N LEU A 124 -13.47 -18.42 14.42
CA LEU A 124 -14.24 -19.43 15.13
C LEU A 124 -13.31 -20.45 15.81
N LYS A 125 -12.26 -20.90 15.12
CA LYS A 125 -11.24 -21.79 15.69
C LYS A 125 -10.57 -21.17 16.91
N ASP A 126 -10.15 -19.91 16.79
CA ASP A 126 -9.46 -19.19 17.84
C ASP A 126 -10.37 -18.95 19.05
N TYR A 127 -11.66 -18.67 18.82
CA TYR A 127 -12.67 -18.57 19.87
C TYR A 127 -12.81 -19.89 20.66
N TYR A 128 -13.00 -21.02 19.96
CA TYR A 128 -13.11 -22.32 20.64
C TYR A 128 -11.84 -22.71 21.39
N LEU A 129 -10.66 -22.42 20.83
CA LEU A 129 -9.39 -22.67 21.49
C LEU A 129 -9.28 -21.85 22.78
N SER A 130 -9.67 -20.57 22.75
CA SER A 130 -9.66 -19.70 23.94
C SER A 130 -10.60 -20.21 25.04
N LEU A 131 -11.80 -20.70 24.67
CA LEU A 131 -12.76 -21.27 25.61
C LEU A 131 -12.25 -22.58 26.21
N PHE A 132 -11.64 -23.43 25.39
CA PHE A 132 -11.03 -24.68 25.86
C PHE A 132 -9.91 -24.43 26.88
N ILE A 133 -9.03 -23.45 26.62
CA ILE A 133 -7.98 -23.04 27.56
C ILE A 133 -8.60 -22.53 28.87
N LEU A 134 -9.67 -21.73 28.81
CA LEU A 134 -10.35 -21.22 30.00
C LEU A 134 -10.95 -22.36 30.86
N ILE A 135 -11.55 -23.37 30.21
CA ILE A 135 -12.10 -24.55 30.91
C ILE A 135 -10.99 -25.32 31.62
N ILE A 136 -9.86 -25.57 30.94
CA ILE A 136 -8.70 -26.25 31.54
C ILE A 136 -8.11 -25.43 32.69
N TYR A 137 -8.05 -24.11 32.56
CA TYR A 137 -7.60 -23.22 33.63
C TYR A 137 -8.50 -23.31 34.88
N GLN A 138 -9.83 -23.30 34.70
CA GLN A 138 -10.78 -23.45 35.81
C GLN A 138 -10.64 -24.82 36.50
N GLN A 139 -10.43 -25.90 35.74
CA GLN A 139 -10.26 -27.25 36.29
C GLN A 139 -8.92 -27.45 37.01
N THR A 140 -7.87 -26.74 36.61
CA THR A 140 -6.54 -26.85 37.25
C THR A 140 -6.42 -25.96 38.48
N VAL A 141 -6.95 -24.73 38.44
CA VAL A 141 -6.84 -23.75 39.54
C VAL A 141 -7.97 -23.87 40.56
N GLY A 142 -9.17 -24.29 40.16
CA GLY A 142 -10.31 -24.53 41.04
C GLY A 142 -10.03 -25.51 42.20
N PRO A 143 -9.50 -26.72 41.96
CA PRO A 143 -9.22 -27.67 43.02
C PRO A 143 -8.03 -27.27 43.91
N ILE A 144 -7.04 -26.54 43.39
CA ILE A 144 -5.88 -26.06 44.19
C ILE A 144 -6.33 -25.08 45.28
N LYS A 145 -7.37 -24.28 45.01
CA LYS A 145 -7.91 -23.31 45.97
C LYS A 145 -8.66 -23.96 47.14
N LEU A 146 -9.18 -25.18 46.97
CA LEU A 146 -9.87 -25.97 48.00
C LEU A 146 -8.93 -26.72 48.94
N TYR A 147 -7.67 -26.95 48.54
CA TYR A 147 -6.67 -27.65 49.35
C TYR A 147 -5.79 -26.71 50.19
N MET A 148 -5.97 -25.39 50.08
CA MET A 148 -5.15 -24.38 50.76
C MET A 148 -5.94 -23.54 51.78
N GLN A 149 -7.11 -24.03 52.20
CA GLN A 149 -7.88 -23.58 53.37
C GLN A 149 -7.93 -24.70 54.40
#